data_AF-A0A927ZAA7-F1
#
_entry.id   AF-A0A927ZAA7-F1
#
_cell.length_a   1.000
_cell.length_b   1.000
_cell.length_c   1.000
_cell.angle_alpha   90.00
_cell.angle_beta   90.00
_cell.angle_gamma   90.00
#
_symmetry.space_group_name_H-M   'P 1'
#
loop_
_entity.id
_entity.type
_entity.pdbx_description
1 polymer ?
#
loop_
_entity_poly.entity_id
_entity_poly.type
_entity_poly.pdbx_seq_one_letter_code
_entity_poly.pdbx_strand_id
1 'polypeptide(L)'
;EPGVFDGVIYGNCENILGDIIICADRVIAQAEEYGHSQKRELAFLIVHSMLHLVGYDHMNDEDGDLMRAEEKRLMGILGIQR
;
A
#
# COMPACT_ATOMS: atom_id res chain seq x y z
N GLU A 1 22.53 -6.75 -10.50
CA GLU A 1 22.05 -6.99 -9.13
C GLU A 1 21.30 -5.74 -8.67
N PRO A 2 19.98 -5.76 -8.46
CA PRO A 2 19.28 -4.60 -7.88
C PRO A 2 19.87 -4.36 -6.48
N GLY A 3 20.47 -3.20 -6.29
CA GLY A 3 21.21 -2.85 -5.08
C GLY A 3 20.31 -2.87 -3.85
N VAL A 4 20.60 -3.78 -2.93
CA VAL A 4 20.10 -3.71 -1.55
C VAL A 4 20.67 -2.44 -0.93
N PHE A 5 19.81 -1.47 -0.65
CA PHE A 5 20.18 -0.31 0.14
C PHE A 5 20.23 -0.72 1.60
N ASP A 6 21.42 -1.12 2.08
CA ASP A 6 21.68 -1.33 3.51
C ASP A 6 22.12 -0.02 4.14
N GLY A 7 21.15 0.88 4.36
CA GLY A 7 21.37 2.17 4.99
C GLY A 7 20.70 2.21 6.36
N VAL A 8 21.49 2.20 7.43
CA VAL A 8 20.98 2.44 8.78
C VAL A 8 20.66 3.94 8.91
N ILE A 9 19.36 4.27 9.01
CA ILE A 9 18.88 5.63 9.27
C ILE A 9 19.11 5.95 10.75
N TYR A 10 20.10 6.79 11.06
CA TYR A 10 20.33 7.32 12.40
C TYR A 10 19.44 8.55 12.64
N GLY A 11 18.25 8.32 13.21
CA GLY A 11 17.34 9.34 13.73
C GLY A 11 16.55 8.75 14.90
N ASN A 12 16.12 9.59 15.86
CA ASN A 12 15.33 9.12 17.01
C ASN A 12 14.14 8.26 16.54
N CYS A 13 14.14 6.99 16.93
CA CYS A 13 13.26 5.94 16.45
C CYS A 13 11.83 5.99 17.02
N GLU A 14 11.42 7.11 17.61
CA GLU A 14 10.12 7.22 18.30
C GLU A 14 8.92 7.21 17.33
N ASN A 15 9.12 7.34 16.01
CA ASN A 15 8.04 7.38 15.01
C ASN A 15 8.33 6.58 13.72
N ILE A 16 8.94 5.40 13.81
CA ILE A 16 9.04 4.48 12.66
C ILE A 16 7.83 3.54 12.67
N LEU A 17 6.97 3.63 11.65
CA LEU A 17 5.81 2.75 11.51
C LEU A 17 6.18 1.36 10.96
N GLY A 18 7.21 1.30 10.11
CA GLY A 18 7.69 0.06 9.47
C GLY A 18 8.11 0.30 8.02
N ASP A 19 8.42 -0.79 7.32
CA ASP A 19 8.85 -0.78 5.92
C ASP A 19 7.73 -1.24 4.98
N ILE A 20 7.69 -0.68 3.77
CA ILE A 20 6.79 -1.11 2.68
C ILE A 20 7.67 -1.57 1.53
N ILE A 21 7.50 -2.82 1.11
CA ILE A 21 8.22 -3.42 -0.01
C ILE A 21 7.21 -3.80 -1.09
N ILE A 22 7.37 -3.25 -2.29
CA ILE A 22 6.46 -3.47 -3.42
C ILE A 22 7.22 -4.08 -4.60
N CYS A 23 6.70 -5.18 -5.13
CA CYS A 23 7.23 -5.84 -6.32
C CYS A 23 6.63 -5.22 -7.58
N ALA A 24 7.47 -4.59 -8.41
CA ALA A 24 7.04 -3.94 -9.65
C ALA A 24 6.40 -4.91 -10.65
N ASP A 25 6.96 -6.11 -10.81
CA ASP A 25 6.42 -7.12 -11.72
C ASP A 25 5.01 -7.57 -11.27
N ARG A 26 4.77 -7.62 -9.96
CA ARG A 26 3.46 -7.95 -9.40
C ARG A 26 2.43 -6.85 -9.66
N VAL A 27 2.83 -5.58 -9.52
CA VAL A 27 1.99 -4.41 -9.87
C VAL A 27 1.55 -4.49 -11.33
N ILE A 28 2.48 -4.78 -12.25
CA ILE A 28 2.19 -4.89 -13.68
C ILE A 28 1.20 -6.03 -13.93
N ALA A 29 1.48 -7.22 -13.39
CA ALA A 29 0.62 -8.39 -13.56
C ALA A 29 -0.80 -8.17 -13.02
N GLN A 30 -0.94 -7.56 -11.83
CA GLN A 30 -2.23 -7.27 -11.22
C GLN A 30 -3.01 -6.17 -11.95
N ALA A 31 -2.31 -5.13 -12.42
CA ALA A 31 -2.93 -4.08 -13.22
C ALA A 31 -3.54 -4.65 -14.52
N GLU A 32 -2.83 -5.57 -15.18
CA GLU A 32 -3.32 -6.29 -16.35
C GLU A 32 -4.50 -7.23 -16.00
N GLU A 33 -4.37 -8.03 -14.95
CA GLU A 33 -5.41 -8.98 -14.49
C GLU A 33 -6.72 -8.27 -14.13
N TYR A 34 -6.64 -7.15 -13.42
CA TYR A 34 -7.81 -6.38 -12.97
C TYR A 34 -8.27 -5.30 -13.96
N GLY A 35 -7.58 -5.15 -15.10
CA GLY A 35 -7.97 -4.22 -16.17
C GLY A 35 -7.88 -2.75 -15.78
N HIS A 36 -6.87 -2.37 -14.99
CA HIS A 36 -6.67 -0.99 -14.54
C HIS A 36 -5.23 -0.51 -14.77
N SER A 37 -4.98 0.79 -14.61
CA SER A 37 -3.63 1.32 -14.81
C SER A 37 -2.64 0.84 -13.73
N GLN A 38 -1.38 0.64 -14.11
CA GLN A 38 -0.28 0.34 -13.15
C GLN A 38 -0.17 1.41 -12.06
N LYS A 39 -0.39 2.69 -12.42
CA LYS A 39 -0.42 3.81 -11.45
C LYS A 39 -1.48 3.59 -10.39
N ARG A 40 -2.67 3.13 -10.79
CA ARG A 40 -3.76 2.82 -9.86
C ARG A 40 -3.37 1.67 -8.95
N GLU A 41 -2.84 0.59 -9.51
CA GLU A 41 -2.47 -0.60 -8.73
C GLU A 41 -1.37 -0.28 -7.71
N LEU A 42 -0.33 0.44 -8.13
CA LEU A 42 0.72 0.91 -7.23
C LEU A 42 0.16 1.81 -6.13
N ALA A 43 -0.71 2.76 -6.46
CA ALA A 43 -1.32 3.64 -5.47
C ALA A 43 -2.18 2.85 -4.47
N PHE A 44 -2.93 1.86 -4.95
CA PHE A 44 -3.72 0.98 -4.12
C PHE A 44 -2.83 0.19 -3.14
N LEU A 45 -1.75 -0.46 -3.62
CA LEU A 45 -0.83 -1.21 -2.76
C LEU A 45 -0.14 -0.33 -1.72
N ILE A 46 0.21 0.92 -2.06
CA ILE A 46 0.76 1.88 -1.10
C ILE A 46 -0.26 2.22 -0.02
N VAL A 47 -1.49 2.57 -0.41
CA VAL A 47 -2.58 2.89 0.55
C VAL A 47 -2.85 1.70 1.46
N HIS A 48 -3.01 0.51 0.88
CA HIS A 48 -3.24 -0.73 1.60
C HIS A 48 -2.12 -1.03 2.61
N SER A 49 -0.86 -0.94 2.18
CA SER A 49 0.30 -1.16 3.04
C SER A 49 0.39 -0.13 4.17
N MET A 50 0.11 1.15 3.88
CA MET A 50 0.07 2.20 4.91
C MET A 50 -1.03 1.96 5.93
N LEU A 51 -2.20 1.50 5.51
CA LEU A 51 -3.31 1.18 6.41
C LEU A 51 -2.94 0.06 7.38
N HIS A 52 -2.25 -0.98 6.90
CA HIS A 52 -1.69 -2.00 7.79
C HIS A 52 -0.67 -1.45 8.78
N LEU A 53 0.22 -0.54 8.35
CA LEU A 53 1.21 0.07 9.26
C LEU A 53 0.57 0.94 10.35
N VAL A 54 -0.61 1.52 10.11
CA VAL A 54 -1.33 2.34 11.11
C VAL A 54 -2.39 1.53 11.89
N GLY A 55 -2.46 0.21 11.69
CA GLY A 55 -3.25 -0.70 12.52
C GLY A 55 -4.60 -1.12 11.97
N TYR A 56 -4.90 -0.86 10.69
CA TYR A 56 -6.05 -1.49 10.04
C TYR A 56 -5.73 -2.94 9.67
N ASP A 57 -6.72 -3.81 9.79
CA ASP A 57 -6.63 -5.21 9.40
C ASP A 57 -7.90 -5.58 8.60
N HIS A 58 -7.80 -6.59 7.76
CA HIS A 58 -8.91 -7.10 6.96
C HIS A 58 -9.15 -8.61 7.21
N MET A 59 -8.60 -9.17 8.30
CA MET A 59 -8.74 -10.59 8.62
C MET A 59 -10.16 -11.02 9.01
N ASN A 60 -10.99 -10.10 9.53
CA ASN A 60 -12.39 -10.35 9.83
C ASN A 60 -13.31 -9.41 9.03
N ASP A 61 -14.60 -9.74 8.99
CA ASP A 61 -15.56 -9.03 8.13
C ASP A 61 -15.75 -7.56 8.53
N GLU A 62 -15.84 -7.27 9.83
CA GLU A 62 -16.07 -5.91 10.35
C GLU A 62 -14.86 -4.99 10.12
N ASP A 63 -13.66 -5.45 10.47
CA ASP A 63 -12.42 -4.70 10.26
C ASP A 63 -12.10 -4.57 8.77
N GLY A 64 -12.40 -5.61 7.99
CA GLY A 64 -12.29 -5.57 6.53
C GLY A 64 -13.19 -4.51 5.89
N ASP A 65 -14.42 -4.32 6.39
CA ASP A 65 -15.30 -3.25 5.90
C ASP A 65 -14.77 -1.86 6.24
N LEU A 66 -14.20 -1.67 7.43
CA LEU A 66 -13.58 -0.42 7.83
C LEU A 66 -12.35 -0.10 6.95
N MET A 67 -11.48 -1.09 6.73
CA MET A 67 -10.30 -0.93 5.89
C MET A 67 -10.69 -0.62 4.44
N ARG A 68 -11.66 -1.36 3.87
CA ARG A 68 -12.15 -1.13 2.50
C ARG A 68 -12.76 0.26 2.34
N ALA A 69 -13.51 0.74 3.34
CA ALA A 69 -14.08 2.07 3.32
C ALA A 69 -12.98 3.14 3.28
N GLU A 70 -11.92 2.94 4.07
CA GLU A 70 -10.80 3.86 4.15
C GLU A 70 -9.93 3.84 2.89
N GLU A 71 -9.64 2.66 2.32
CA GLU A 71 -8.99 2.51 1.01
C GLU A 71 -9.74 3.30 -0.06
N LYS A 72 -11.07 3.15 -0.13
CA LYS A 72 -11.91 3.87 -1.08
C LYS A 72 -11.86 5.38 -0.86
N ARG A 73 -11.89 5.84 0.39
CA ARG A 73 -11.82 7.26 0.75
C ARG A 73 -10.50 7.87 0.31
N LEU A 74 -9.37 7.22 0.63
CA LEU A 74 -8.02 7.69 0.32
C LEU A 74 -7.77 7.69 -1.20
N MET A 75 -8.15 6.63 -1.90
CA MET A 75 -8.05 6.57 -3.37
C MET A 75 -8.89 7.67 -4.04
N GLY A 76 -10.06 7.99 -3.47
CA GLY A 76 -10.90 9.12 -3.90
C GLY A 76 -10.20 10.47 -3.73
N ILE A 77 -9.54 10.71 -2.59
CA ILE A 77 -8.76 11.93 -2.32
C ILE A 77 -7.59 12.07 -3.29
N LEU A 78 -6.91 10.96 -3.61
CA LEU A 78 -5.82 10.95 -4.60
C LEU A 78 -6.31 11.19 -6.04
N GLY A 79 -7.62 11.18 -6.28
CA GLY A 79 -8.21 11.30 -7.61
C GLY A 79 -7.93 10.07 -8.50
N ILE A 80 -7.63 8.92 -7.89
CA ILE A 80 -7.30 7.68 -8.58
C ILE A 80 -8.48 6.73 -8.44
N GLN A 81 -9.40 6.77 -9.40
CA GLN A 81 -10.57 5.89 -9.42
C GLN A 81 -10.30 4.63 -10.26
N ARG A 82 -11.19 3.64 -10.13
CA ARG A 82 -11.23 2.45 -11.00
C ARG A 82 -11.55 2.84 -12.43
#